data_AF-A0A3D2F981-F1
#
_entry.id   AF-A0A3D2F981-F1
#
_cell.length_a   1.000
_cell.length_b   1.000
_cell.length_c   1.000
_cell.angle_alpha   90.00
_cell.angle_beta   90.00
_cell.angle_gamma   90.00
#
_symmetry.space_group_name_H-M   'P 1'
#
loop_
_entity.id
_entity.type
_entity.pdbx_description
1 polymer ?
#
loop_
_entity_poly.entity_id
_entity_poly.type
_entity_poly.pdbx_seq_one_letter_code
_entity_poly.pdbx_strand_id
1 'polypeptide(L)'
;WRWTPVSAAGLYVPGGLASYPSSVLMNAIPAKVAGVQRLAITVPTPDGILNPAVLLAAKLAGVDEIYRIGGAQAIAALAYGTDTIAPVDKITGPGNAFVAAAKRRVFGKVGIDMIA
;
A
#
# COMPACT_ATOMS: atom_id res chain seq x y z
N TRP A 1 -10.54 13.63 24.39
CA TRP A 1 -10.55 12.78 23.18
C TRP A 1 -9.24 12.01 23.11
N ARG A 2 -9.28 10.69 22.81
CA ARG A 2 -8.09 9.85 22.65
C ARG A 2 -8.00 9.43 21.18
N TRP A 3 -6.83 9.63 20.57
CA TRP A 3 -6.54 9.25 19.19
C TRP A 3 -5.53 8.10 19.21
N THR A 4 -5.73 7.10 18.36
CA THR A 4 -4.81 5.96 18.20
C THR A 4 -4.58 5.71 16.71
N PRO A 5 -3.33 5.42 16.29
CA PRO A 5 -3.07 5.01 14.92
C PRO A 5 -3.71 3.64 14.64
N VAL A 6 -3.89 3.35 13.35
CA VAL A 6 -4.12 1.97 12.92
C VAL A 6 -2.92 1.10 13.25
N SER A 7 -3.15 -0.17 13.57
CA SER A 7 -2.07 -1.11 13.88
C SER A 7 -1.23 -1.37 12.64
N ALA A 8 -1.87 -1.49 11.48
CA ALA A 8 -1.20 -1.69 10.21
C ALA A 8 -1.87 -0.97 9.03
N ALA A 9 -1.05 -0.43 8.13
CA ALA A 9 -1.50 0.19 6.89
C ALA A 9 -0.85 -0.47 5.66
N GLY A 10 -1.62 -0.55 4.59
CA GLY A 10 -1.20 -1.00 3.28
C GLY A 10 -1.18 0.16 2.29
N LEU A 11 -0.14 0.23 1.47
CA LEU A 11 -0.01 1.21 0.39
C LEU A 11 0.14 0.48 -0.95
N TYR A 12 -0.75 0.78 -1.88
CA TYR A 12 -0.64 0.36 -3.27
C TYR A 12 0.17 1.39 -4.06
N VAL A 13 1.29 0.96 -4.63
CA VAL A 13 2.16 1.77 -5.49
C VAL A 13 2.02 1.26 -6.92
N PRO A 14 1.61 2.11 -7.89
CA PRO A 14 1.59 1.72 -9.29
C PRO A 14 2.97 1.30 -9.81
N GLY A 15 2.99 0.33 -10.73
CA GLY A 15 4.20 -0.10 -11.43
C GLY A 15 4.34 0.53 -12.82
N GLY A 16 5.46 0.24 -13.49
CA GLY A 16 5.75 0.75 -14.84
C GLY A 16 6.03 2.25 -14.87
N LEU A 17 5.53 2.93 -15.91
CA LEU A 17 5.77 4.38 -16.13
C LEU A 17 5.11 5.29 -15.08
N ALA A 18 4.15 4.77 -14.31
CA ALA A 18 3.47 5.50 -13.24
C ALA A 18 4.10 5.25 -11.85
N SER A 19 5.29 4.64 -11.80
CA SER A 19 5.98 4.31 -10.55
C SER A 19 6.73 5.52 -10.00
N TYR A 20 6.03 6.31 -9.17
CA TYR A 20 6.55 7.55 -8.62
C TYR A 20 7.06 7.40 -7.18
N PRO A 21 8.35 7.71 -6.92
CA PRO A 21 8.89 7.78 -5.55
C PRO A 21 8.12 8.77 -4.67
N SER A 22 7.62 9.86 -5.25
CA SER A 22 6.82 10.86 -4.53
C SER A 22 5.51 10.29 -3.97
N SER A 23 4.84 9.40 -4.71
CA SER A 23 3.61 8.74 -4.22
C SER A 23 3.89 7.85 -3.01
N VAL A 24 5.06 7.23 -2.95
CA VAL A 24 5.51 6.47 -1.77
C VAL A 24 5.65 7.40 -0.58
N LEU A 25 6.42 8.48 -0.73
CA LEU A 25 6.66 9.44 0.35
C LEU A 25 5.37 10.05 0.88
N MET A 26 4.48 10.49 -0.01
CA MET A 26 3.21 11.15 0.36
C MET A 26 2.24 10.25 1.10
N ASN A 27 2.34 8.93 0.98
CA ASN A 27 1.51 7.98 1.72
C ASN A 27 2.21 7.44 2.97
N ALA A 28 3.51 7.13 2.87
CA ALA A 28 4.27 6.49 3.93
C ALA A 28 4.62 7.44 5.08
N ILE A 29 5.02 8.68 4.76
CA ILE A 29 5.42 9.66 5.78
C ILE A 29 4.27 9.97 6.75
N PRO A 30 3.03 10.26 6.30
CA PRO A 30 1.92 10.48 7.22
C PRO A 30 1.60 9.25 8.08
N ALA A 31 1.71 8.04 7.54
CA ALA A 31 1.48 6.82 8.30
C ALA A 31 2.52 6.65 9.42
N LYS A 32 3.80 6.91 9.14
CA LYS A 32 4.85 6.85 10.17
C LYS A 32 4.73 7.96 11.20
N VAL A 33 4.41 9.19 10.79
CA VAL A 33 4.16 10.31 11.71
C VAL A 33 2.96 10.02 12.62
N ALA A 34 1.91 9.37 12.10
CA ALA A 34 0.77 8.95 12.90
C ALA A 34 1.10 7.85 13.94
N GLY A 35 2.22 7.14 13.77
CA GLY A 35 2.63 6.05 14.66
C GLY A 35 2.14 4.67 14.22
N VAL A 36 1.83 4.48 12.93
CA VAL A 36 1.52 3.15 12.40
C VAL A 36 2.73 2.23 12.57
N GLN A 37 2.54 1.10 13.26
CA GLN A 37 3.65 0.20 13.60
C GLN A 37 4.07 -0.68 12.43
N ARG A 38 3.13 -1.07 11.57
CA ARG A 38 3.40 -1.90 10.39
C ARG A 38 2.89 -1.23 9.11
N LEU A 39 3.80 -0.83 8.24
CA LEU A 39 3.51 -0.25 6.94
C LEU A 39 3.99 -1.20 5.83
N ALA A 40 3.03 -1.82 5.16
CA ALA A 40 3.27 -2.69 4.02
C ALA A 40 3.02 -1.94 2.70
N ILE A 41 3.90 -2.11 1.72
CA ILE A 41 3.68 -1.62 0.37
C ILE A 41 3.56 -2.77 -0.62
N THR A 42 2.68 -2.59 -1.62
CA THR A 42 2.55 -3.47 -2.77
C THR A 42 2.97 -2.71 -4.02
N VAL A 43 3.89 -3.28 -4.79
CA VAL A 43 4.38 -2.69 -6.04
C VAL A 43 4.47 -3.79 -7.10
N PRO A 44 3.72 -3.70 -8.22
CA PRO A 44 3.83 -4.67 -9.29
C PRO A 44 5.18 -4.52 -10.00
N THR A 45 5.81 -5.65 -10.28
CA THR A 45 7.11 -5.74 -10.97
C THR A 45 6.96 -6.50 -12.29
N PRO A 46 6.34 -5.88 -13.31
CA PRO A 46 6.28 -6.50 -14.64
C PRO A 46 7.70 -6.84 -15.11
N ASP A 47 7.86 -8.03 -15.68
CA ASP A 47 9.15 -8.58 -16.11
C ASP A 47 10.22 -8.66 -15.01
N GLY A 48 9.81 -8.61 -13.73
CA GLY A 48 10.70 -8.59 -12.58
C GLY A 48 11.42 -7.25 -12.35
N ILE A 49 11.09 -6.21 -13.11
CA ILE A 49 11.76 -4.91 -13.07
C ILE A 49 11.15 -4.04 -11.96
N LEU A 50 12.01 -3.47 -11.12
CA LEU A 50 11.67 -2.54 -10.04
C LEU A 50 12.28 -1.17 -10.31
N ASN A 51 11.57 -0.11 -9.94
CA ASN A 51 12.13 1.23 -9.91
C ASN A 51 13.00 1.39 -8.64
N PRO A 52 14.34 1.55 -8.75
CA PRO A 52 15.20 1.69 -7.58
C PRO A 52 14.85 2.91 -6.72
N ALA A 53 14.32 3.97 -7.32
CA ALA A 53 13.92 5.17 -6.60
C ALA A 53 12.70 4.93 -5.70
N VAL A 54 11.81 4.00 -6.07
CA VAL A 54 10.69 3.58 -5.21
C VAL A 54 11.19 2.82 -3.99
N LEU A 55 12.18 1.94 -4.15
CA LEU A 55 12.79 1.21 -3.03
C LEU A 55 13.54 2.15 -2.09
N LEU A 56 14.28 3.12 -2.64
CA LEU A 56 14.96 4.13 -1.84
C LEU A 56 13.95 5.01 -1.07
N ALA A 57 12.89 5.47 -1.73
CA ALA A 57 11.83 6.23 -1.07
C ALA A 57 11.13 5.43 0.03
N ALA A 58 10.86 4.14 -0.20
CA ALA A 58 10.29 3.25 0.81
C ALA A 58 11.20 3.14 2.04
N LYS A 59 12.51 2.94 1.84
CA LYS A 59 13.50 2.89 2.92
C LYS A 59 13.57 4.21 3.69
N LEU A 60 13.63 5.34 2.99
CA LEU A 60 13.68 6.67 3.61
C LEU A 60 12.42 7.01 4.39
N ALA A 61 11.25 6.57 3.92
CA ALA A 61 9.97 6.78 4.59
C ALA A 61 9.67 5.73 5.68
N GLY A 62 10.58 4.79 5.95
CA GLY A 62 10.42 3.78 7.00
C GLY A 62 9.38 2.71 6.70
N VAL A 63 9.16 2.34 5.44
CA VAL A 63 8.33 1.19 5.08
C VAL A 63 8.92 -0.10 5.70
N ASP A 64 8.06 -0.94 6.27
CA ASP A 64 8.48 -2.15 6.99
C ASP A 64 8.50 -3.38 6.05
N GLU A 65 7.53 -3.47 5.13
CA GLU A 65 7.35 -4.62 4.23
C GLU A 65 7.14 -4.17 2.77
N ILE A 66 7.79 -4.86 1.82
CA ILE A 66 7.64 -4.60 0.38
C ILE A 66 7.26 -5.90 -0.33
N TYR A 67 6.09 -5.90 -0.97
CA TYR A 67 5.58 -7.05 -1.71
C TYR A 67 5.52 -6.76 -3.22
N ARG A 68 6.11 -7.66 -4.01
CA ARG A 68 6.18 -7.57 -5.48
C ARG A 68 4.89 -8.06 -6.16
N ILE A 69 3.76 -7.48 -5.77
CA ILE A 69 2.43 -7.81 -6.29
C ILE A 69 1.67 -6.52 -6.61
N GLY A 70 0.70 -6.58 -7.53
CA GLY A 70 -0.16 -5.45 -7.85
C GLY A 70 -1.57 -5.89 -8.23
N GLY A 71 -2.37 -4.98 -8.82
CA GLY A 71 -3.73 -5.27 -9.26
C GLY A 71 -4.71 -5.57 -8.11
N ALA A 72 -5.86 -6.16 -8.47
CA ALA A 72 -6.91 -6.52 -7.52
C ALA A 72 -6.45 -7.55 -6.47
N GLN A 73 -5.56 -8.46 -6.87
CA GLN A 73 -5.00 -9.49 -6.01
C GLN A 73 -4.12 -8.92 -4.88
N ALA A 74 -3.40 -7.82 -5.13
CA ALA A 74 -2.66 -7.13 -4.08
C ALA A 74 -3.58 -6.51 -3.03
N ILE A 75 -4.68 -5.90 -3.48
CA ILE A 75 -5.70 -5.34 -2.59
C ILE A 75 -6.37 -6.45 -1.78
N ALA A 76 -6.67 -7.59 -2.40
CA ALA A 76 -7.22 -8.75 -1.69
C ALA A 76 -6.24 -9.30 -0.65
N ALA A 77 -4.96 -9.46 -1.00
CA ALA A 77 -3.93 -9.94 -0.08
C ALA A 77 -3.77 -9.01 1.13
N LEU A 78 -3.77 -7.69 0.92
CA LEU A 78 -3.72 -6.72 2.02
C LEU A 78 -5.01 -6.73 2.87
N ALA A 79 -6.18 -6.92 2.26
CA ALA A 79 -7.45 -6.86 2.98
C ALA A 79 -7.80 -8.14 3.75
N TYR A 80 -7.43 -9.31 3.22
CA TYR A 80 -7.79 -10.62 3.78
C TYR A 80 -6.62 -11.36 4.40
N GLY A 81 -5.39 -10.98 4.05
CA GLY A 81 -4.20 -11.73 4.40
C GLY A 81 -3.97 -12.94 3.49
N THR A 82 -2.75 -13.44 3.55
CA THR A 82 -2.30 -14.72 3.00
C THR A 82 -1.33 -15.37 4.00
N ASP A 83 -0.80 -16.55 3.68
CA ASP A 83 0.25 -17.18 4.50
C ASP A 83 1.53 -16.32 4.61
N THR A 84 1.74 -15.37 3.69
CA THR A 84 2.94 -14.52 3.61
C THR A 84 2.68 -13.05 3.83
N ILE A 85 1.44 -12.59 3.69
CA ILE A 85 1.04 -11.18 3.79
C ILE A 85 0.01 -11.08 4.89
N ALA A 86 0.37 -10.46 6.02
CA ALA A 86 -0.60 -10.21 7.08
C ALA A 86 -1.62 -9.13 6.63
N PRO A 87 -2.91 -9.25 7.01
CA PRO A 87 -3.93 -8.26 6.67
C PRO A 87 -3.64 -6.91 7.34
N VAL A 88 -4.05 -5.81 6.71
CA VAL A 88 -3.92 -4.43 7.21
C VAL A 88 -5.28 -3.83 7.56
N ASP A 89 -5.29 -2.77 8.36
CA ASP A 89 -6.54 -2.10 8.76
C ASP A 89 -7.02 -1.07 7.73
N LYS A 90 -6.10 -0.49 6.96
CA LYS A 90 -6.38 0.53 5.95
C LYS A 90 -5.50 0.38 4.72
N ILE A 91 -6.07 0.56 3.53
CA ILE A 91 -5.35 0.53 2.25
C ILE A 91 -5.45 1.89 1.55
N THR A 92 -4.31 2.47 1.16
CA THR A 92 -4.25 3.73 0.40
C THR A 92 -3.47 3.56 -0.90
N GLY A 93 -3.53 4.58 -1.76
CA GLY A 93 -2.72 4.67 -2.99
C GLY A 93 -3.54 4.46 -4.27
N PRO A 94 -3.31 5.26 -5.31
CA PRO A 94 -4.09 5.20 -6.55
C PRO A 94 -3.75 3.94 -7.35
N GLY A 95 -4.68 3.47 -8.18
CA GLY A 95 -4.45 2.34 -9.07
C GLY A 95 -5.39 2.36 -10.27
N ASN A 96 -5.25 1.36 -11.14
CA ASN A 96 -6.12 1.22 -12.31
C ASN A 96 -7.55 0.78 -11.91
N ALA A 97 -8.44 0.63 -12.90
CA ALA A 97 -9.83 0.22 -12.69
C ALA A 97 -9.99 -1.07 -11.87
N PHE A 98 -9.06 -2.02 -11.98
CA PHE A 98 -9.10 -3.26 -11.19
C PHE A 98 -8.80 -3.01 -9.71
N VAL A 99 -7.84 -2.14 -9.41
CA VAL A 99 -7.50 -1.74 -8.04
C VAL A 99 -8.65 -0.95 -7.42
N ALA A 100 -9.22 -0.01 -8.17
CA ALA A 100 -10.37 0.79 -7.75
C ALA A 100 -11.59 -0.10 -7.44
N ALA A 101 -11.92 -1.04 -8.34
CA ALA A 101 -13.01 -2.00 -8.14
C ALA A 101 -12.75 -2.93 -6.93
N ALA A 102 -11.51 -3.39 -6.75
CA ALA A 102 -11.14 -4.21 -5.60
C ALA A 102 -11.26 -3.44 -4.28
N LYS A 103 -10.75 -2.21 -4.20
CA LYS A 103 -10.89 -1.32 -3.04
C LYS A 103 -12.35 -1.13 -2.67
N ARG A 104 -13.22 -0.89 -3.65
CA ARG A 104 -14.67 -0.78 -3.42
C ARG A 104 -15.28 -2.04 -2.82
N ARG A 105 -14.83 -3.23 -3.24
CA ARG A 105 -15.34 -4.50 -2.72
C ARG A 105 -14.85 -4.86 -1.32
N VAL A 106 -13.67 -4.38 -0.93
CA VAL A 106 -13.10 -4.66 0.41
C VAL A 106 -13.41 -3.57 1.44
N PHE A 107 -13.98 -2.44 1.00
CA PHE A 107 -14.43 -1.39 1.89
C PHE A 107 -15.43 -1.92 2.93
N GLY A 108 -15.21 -1.58 4.20
CA GLY A 108 -15.96 -2.09 5.34
C GLY A 108 -15.22 -3.20 6.08
N LYS A 109 -14.41 -4.02 5.39
CA LYS A 109 -13.44 -4.91 6.05
C LYS A 109 -12.14 -4.18 6.38
N VAL A 110 -11.70 -3.34 5.46
CA VAL A 110 -10.58 -2.42 5.65
C VAL A 110 -11.00 -1.00 5.30
N GLY A 111 -10.37 -0.02 5.93
CA GLY A 111 -10.49 1.38 5.52
C GLY A 111 -9.87 1.56 4.13
N ILE A 112 -10.46 2.44 3.32
CA ILE A 112 -9.84 2.93 2.09
C ILE A 112 -9.70 4.45 2.16
N ASP A 113 -8.81 5.01 1.35
CA ASP A 113 -8.66 6.46 1.16
C ASP A 113 -9.82 7.05 0.36
N MET A 114 -9.82 6.79 -0.94
CA MET A 114 -10.80 7.26 -1.92
C MET A 114 -10.72 6.32 -3.13
N ILE A 115 -11.81 6.18 -3.88
CA ILE A 115 -11.77 5.50 -5.17
C ILE A 115 -11.25 6.52 -6.19
N ALA A 116 -10.03 6.29 -6.68
CA ALA A 116 -9.41 7.05 -7.78
C ALA A 116 -9.80 6.47 -9.14
#